data_AF-A0A5S5A0I1-F1
#
_entry.id   AF-A0A5S5A0I1-F1
#
_cell.length_a   1.000
_cell.length_b   1.000
_cell.length_c   1.000
_cell.angle_alpha   90.00
_cell.angle_beta   90.00
_cell.angle_gamma   90.00
#
_symmetry.space_group_name_H-M   'P 1'
#
loop_
_entity.id
_entity.type
_entity.pdbx_description
1 polymer ?
#
loop_
_entity_poly.entity_id
_entity_poly.type
_entity_poly.pdbx_seq_one_letter_code
_entity_poly.pdbx_strand_id
1 'polypeptide(L)'
;MENKEKSTDARYLLAALIEIYRGNVVYLPEFDPQMERDLLRDVFSSAISFARFDESRQTISNEIFKCVNEGATVKEQMELAKDQTPDVLNAKMVAAAHVLKIMDDSKIMLS
;
A
#
# COMPACT_ATOMS: atom_id res chain seq x y z
N MET A 1 -14.03 -27.31 -8.72
CA MET A 1 -13.01 -26.27 -8.44
C MET A 1 -13.78 -25.02 -8.12
N GLU A 2 -13.83 -24.62 -6.85
CA GLU A 2 -14.48 -23.37 -6.44
C GLU A 2 -13.75 -22.21 -7.13
N ASN A 3 -14.46 -21.43 -7.94
CA ASN A 3 -14.02 -20.11 -8.35
C ASN A 3 -13.93 -19.28 -7.06
N LYS A 4 -12.75 -19.23 -6.43
CA LYS A 4 -12.48 -18.20 -5.43
C LYS A 4 -12.52 -16.86 -6.15
N GLU A 5 -13.65 -16.16 -6.04
CA GLU A 5 -13.73 -14.77 -6.49
C GLU A 5 -12.63 -13.99 -5.78
N LYS A 6 -11.71 -13.42 -6.57
CA LYS A 6 -10.66 -12.56 -6.05
C LYS A 6 -11.30 -11.28 -5.54
N SER A 7 -10.92 -10.85 -4.34
CA SER A 7 -11.45 -9.61 -3.77
C SER A 7 -10.99 -8.41 -4.61
N THR A 8 -11.93 -7.51 -4.89
CA THR A 8 -11.66 -6.21 -5.50
C THR A 8 -11.88 -5.06 -4.51
N ASP A 9 -11.88 -5.36 -3.21
CA ASP A 9 -12.07 -4.35 -2.16
C ASP A 9 -10.75 -3.61 -1.86
N ALA A 10 -10.49 -2.57 -2.65
CA ALA A 10 -9.36 -1.67 -2.46
C ALA A 10 -9.33 -0.97 -1.09
N ARG A 11 -10.49 -0.73 -0.46
CA ARG A 11 -10.54 -0.08 0.86
C ARG A 11 -10.03 -1.02 1.94
N TYR A 12 -10.46 -2.29 1.87
CA TYR A 12 -9.92 -3.32 2.74
C TYR A 12 -8.41 -3.44 2.57
N LEU A 13 -7.90 -3.42 1.33
CA LEU A 13 -6.47 -3.53 1.06
C LEU A 13 -5.68 -2.35 1.65
N LEU A 14 -6.20 -1.12 1.56
CA LEU A 14 -5.59 0.05 2.18
C LEU A 14 -5.61 -0.01 3.71
N ALA A 15 -6.73 -0.45 4.29
CA ALA A 15 -6.82 -0.66 5.74
C ALA A 15 -5.82 -1.74 6.21
N ALA A 16 -5.69 -2.83 5.47
CA ALA A 16 -4.70 -3.86 5.74
C ALA A 16 -3.26 -3.33 5.66
N LEU A 17 -2.94 -2.52 4.65
CA LEU A 17 -1.62 -1.88 4.53
C LEU A 17 -1.30 -0.96 5.70
N ILE A 18 -2.27 -0.17 6.17
CA ILE A 18 -2.11 0.68 7.37
C ILE A 18 -1.73 -0.20 8.57
N GLU A 19 -2.45 -1.29 8.81
CA GLU A 19 -2.17 -2.19 9.94
C GLU A 19 -0.82 -2.93 9.79
N ILE A 20 -0.46 -3.35 8.56
CA ILE A 20 0.84 -3.95 8.27
C ILE A 20 1.98 -2.98 8.61
N TYR A 21 1.90 -1.72 8.17
CA TYR A 21 2.94 -0.74 8.45
C TYR A 21 2.98 -0.28 9.93
N ARG A 22 1.91 -0.53 10.69
CA ARG A 22 1.90 -0.42 12.16
C ARG A 22 2.56 -1.61 12.86
N GLY A 23 2.93 -2.66 12.13
CA GLY A 23 3.53 -3.89 12.65
C GLY A 23 2.53 -4.97 13.03
N ASN A 24 1.26 -4.86 12.62
CA ASN A 24 0.24 -5.86 12.93
C ASN A 24 0.20 -6.98 11.89
N VAL A 25 -0.12 -8.19 12.34
CA VAL A 25 -0.39 -9.32 11.45
C VAL A 25 -1.81 -9.22 10.93
N VAL A 26 -1.97 -9.21 9.61
CA VAL A 26 -3.28 -9.06 8.94
C VAL A 26 -3.56 -10.30 8.10
N TYR A 27 -4.80 -10.80 8.16
CA TYR A 27 -5.26 -11.83 7.24
C TYR A 27 -5.57 -11.20 5.89
N LEU A 28 -4.91 -11.66 4.82
CA LEU A 28 -5.12 -11.15 3.47
C LEU A 28 -5.85 -12.20 2.63
N PRO A 29 -7.05 -11.90 2.10
CA PRO A 29 -7.63 -12.72 1.04
C PRO A 29 -6.81 -12.58 -0.26
N GLU A 30 -7.10 -13.43 -1.25
CA GLU A 30 -6.53 -13.25 -2.58
C GLU A 30 -7.22 -12.06 -3.28
N PHE A 31 -6.42 -11.08 -3.71
CA PHE A 31 -6.89 -9.91 -4.45
C PHE A 31 -6.65 -10.06 -5.94
N ASP A 32 -7.35 -9.23 -6.73
CA ASP A 32 -6.99 -9.03 -8.13
C ASP A 32 -5.55 -8.46 -8.23
N PRO A 33 -4.61 -9.14 -8.93
CA PRO A 33 -3.21 -8.72 -8.97
C PRO A 33 -2.97 -7.36 -9.61
N GLN A 34 -3.83 -6.97 -10.57
CA GLN A 34 -3.69 -5.69 -11.25
C GLN A 34 -4.13 -4.56 -10.32
N MET A 35 -5.28 -4.71 -9.64
CA MET A 35 -5.73 -3.78 -8.61
C MET A 35 -4.69 -3.64 -7.50
N GLU A 36 -4.15 -4.75 -7.00
CA GLU A 36 -3.13 -4.76 -5.95
C GLU A 36 -1.89 -3.94 -6.35
N ARG A 37 -1.38 -4.16 -7.55
CA ARG A 37 -0.22 -3.45 -8.08
C ARG A 37 -0.48 -1.96 -8.28
N ASP A 38 -1.62 -1.60 -8.87
CA ASP A 38 -1.97 -0.20 -9.10
C ASP A 38 -2.11 0.55 -7.77
N LEU A 39 -2.77 -0.08 -6.78
CA LEU A 39 -2.94 0.49 -5.45
C LEU A 39 -1.61 0.67 -4.71
N LEU A 40 -0.72 -0.32 -4.76
CA LEU A 40 0.62 -0.22 -4.18
C LEU A 40 1.45 0.88 -4.84
N ARG A 41 1.39 1.02 -6.17
CA ARG A 41 2.06 2.10 -6.89
C ARG A 41 1.59 3.47 -6.41
N ASP A 42 0.29 3.66 -6.24
CA ASP A 42 -0.29 4.93 -5.81
C ASP A 42 0.08 5.26 -4.36
N VAL A 43 0.12 4.24 -3.48
CA VAL A 43 0.60 4.37 -2.10
C VAL A 43 2.08 4.74 -2.07
N PHE A 44 2.96 4.03 -2.79
CA PHE A 44 4.40 4.32 -2.76
C PHE A 44 4.73 5.67 -3.37
N SER A 45 4.07 6.04 -4.47
CA SER A 45 4.24 7.36 -5.09
C SER A 45 3.87 8.48 -4.12
N SER A 46 2.79 8.30 -3.36
CA SER A 46 2.39 9.24 -2.31
C SER A 46 3.36 9.22 -1.11
N ALA A 47 3.91 8.05 -0.76
CA ALA A 47 4.80 7.88 0.40
C ALA A 47 6.10 8.68 0.27
N ILE A 48 6.63 8.88 -0.94
CA ILE A 48 7.84 9.72 -1.15
C ILE A 48 7.66 11.13 -0.56
N SER A 49 6.47 11.71 -0.68
CA SER A 49 6.17 13.05 -0.16
C SER A 49 6.10 13.11 1.37
N PHE A 50 5.88 11.96 2.04
CA PHE A 50 5.78 11.87 3.49
C PHE A 50 7.08 11.41 4.18
N ALA A 51 8.04 10.89 3.42
CA ALA A 51 9.34 10.49 3.94
C ALA A 51 10.18 11.72 4.33
N ARG A 52 10.80 11.66 5.52
CA ARG A 52 11.57 12.78 6.08
C ARG A 52 13.03 12.75 5.65
N PHE A 53 13.59 11.55 5.53
CA PHE A 53 14.99 11.35 5.21
C PHE A 53 15.19 10.96 3.75
N ASP A 54 16.34 11.34 3.18
CA ASP A 54 16.67 11.04 1.78
C ASP A 54 16.89 9.55 1.56
N GLU A 55 17.43 8.85 2.56
CA GLU A 55 17.58 7.39 2.55
C GLU A 55 16.21 6.69 2.50
N SER A 56 15.21 7.23 3.21
CA SER A 56 13.84 6.73 3.16
C SER A 56 13.21 6.98 1.78
N ARG A 57 13.39 8.18 1.22
CA ARG A 57 12.94 8.50 -0.15
C ARG A 57 13.58 7.58 -1.18
N GLN A 58 14.87 7.29 -1.05
CA GLN A 58 15.57 6.35 -1.93
C GLN A 58 15.01 4.93 -1.78
N THR A 59 14.77 4.47 -0.55
CA THR A 59 14.18 3.15 -0.28
C THR A 59 12.82 3.02 -0.96
N ILE A 60 11.93 4.00 -0.77
CA ILE A 60 10.61 4.02 -1.39
C ILE A 60 10.72 4.11 -2.92
N SER A 61 11.67 4.90 -3.45
CA SER A 61 11.88 5.01 -4.91
C SER A 61 12.29 3.68 -5.53
N ASN A 62 13.14 2.90 -4.85
CA ASN A 62 13.51 1.55 -5.28
C ASN A 62 12.30 0.61 -5.30
N GLU A 63 11.38 0.75 -4.33
CA GLU A 63 10.14 -0.04 -4.32
C GLU A 63 9.16 0.36 -5.41
N ILE A 64 9.05 1.65 -5.75
CA ILE A 64 8.28 2.09 -6.92
C ILE A 64 8.86 1.46 -8.18
N PHE A 65 10.19 1.52 -8.34
CA PHE A 65 10.86 0.92 -9.48
C PHE A 65 10.58 -0.58 -9.57
N LYS A 66 10.69 -1.32 -8.46
CA LYS A 66 10.34 -2.75 -8.41
C LYS A 66 8.88 -2.98 -8.77
N CYS A 67 7.96 -2.24 -8.15
CA CYS A 67 6.52 -2.36 -8.39
C CYS A 67 6.15 -2.14 -9.88
N VAL A 68 6.82 -1.21 -10.54
CA VAL A 68 6.61 -0.91 -11.96
C VAL A 68 7.19 -2.00 -12.86
N ASN A 69 8.39 -2.51 -12.58
CA ASN A 69 9.08 -3.42 -13.51
C ASN A 69 8.85 -4.91 -13.23
N GLU A 70 8.76 -5.30 -11.96
CA GLU A 70 8.68 -6.70 -11.52
C GLU A 70 7.31 -7.04 -10.91
N GLY A 71 6.55 -6.02 -10.53
CA GLY A 71 5.32 -6.16 -9.75
C GLY A 71 5.58 -6.06 -8.24
N ALA A 72 4.51 -5.93 -7.48
CA ALA A 72 4.54 -5.92 -6.03
C ALA A 72 3.22 -6.46 -5.49
N THR A 73 3.28 -7.13 -4.34
CA THR A 73 2.12 -7.64 -3.62
C THR A 73 2.11 -7.16 -2.17
N VAL A 74 0.94 -7.06 -1.57
CA VAL A 74 0.76 -6.69 -0.15
C VAL A 74 1.37 -7.75 0.76
N LYS A 75 1.38 -9.02 0.31
CA LYS A 75 2.08 -10.09 1.02
C LYS A 75 3.59 -9.84 1.10
N GLU A 76 4.22 -9.39 0.01
CA GLU A 76 5.63 -8.99 0.05
C GLU A 76 5.85 -7.78 0.95
N GLN A 77 4.92 -6.81 0.95
CA GLN A 77 5.02 -5.64 1.82
C GLN A 77 4.94 -6.00 3.31
N MET A 78 4.15 -7.01 3.67
CA MET A 78 4.11 -7.55 5.03
C MET A 78 5.46 -8.13 5.48
N GLU A 79 6.20 -8.77 4.57
CA GLU A 79 7.53 -9.28 4.86
C GLU A 79 8.56 -8.16 4.92
N LEU A 80 8.56 -7.25 3.94
CA LEU A 80 9.46 -6.09 3.90
C LEU A 80 9.29 -5.16 5.09
N ALA A 81 8.07 -5.01 5.61
CA ALA A 81 7.80 -4.12 6.75
C ALA A 81 8.63 -4.47 8.00
N LYS A 82 9.07 -5.73 8.14
CA LYS A 82 9.89 -6.19 9.27
C LYS A 82 11.30 -5.60 9.27
N ASP A 83 11.81 -5.27 8.09
CA ASP A 83 13.19 -4.82 7.88
C ASP A 83 13.30 -3.31 7.62
N GLN A 84 12.15 -2.62 7.53
CA GLN A 84 12.10 -1.21 7.18
C GLN A 84 12.22 -0.27 8.37
N THR A 85 12.81 0.89 8.12
CA THR A 85 12.97 1.92 9.14
C THR A 85 11.60 2.53 9.52
N PRO A 86 11.45 3.06 10.75
CA PRO A 86 10.21 3.70 11.16
C PRO A 86 9.78 4.86 10.25
N ASP A 87 10.71 5.58 9.63
CA ASP A 87 10.37 6.68 8.71
C ASP A 87 9.74 6.16 7.42
N VAL A 88 10.27 5.08 6.83
CA VAL A 88 9.69 4.43 5.65
C VAL A 88 8.30 3.88 5.96
N LEU A 89 8.15 3.17 7.08
CA LEU A 89 6.87 2.60 7.51
C LEU A 89 5.82 3.69 7.75
N ASN A 90 6.18 4.76 8.47
CA ASN A 90 5.27 5.87 8.72
C ASN A 90 4.86 6.60 7.44
N ALA A 91 5.81 6.82 6.52
CA ALA A 91 5.52 7.45 5.23
C ALA A 91 4.50 6.63 4.41
N LYS A 92 4.70 5.30 4.35
CA LYS A 92 3.79 4.38 3.66
C LYS A 92 2.42 4.29 4.34
N MET A 93 2.37 4.28 5.68
CA MET A 93 1.13 4.29 6.45
C MET A 93 0.32 5.56 6.18
N VAL A 94 0.96 6.74 6.27
CA VAL A 94 0.29 8.02 6.00
C VAL A 94 -0.18 8.09 4.54
N ALA A 95 0.61 7.58 3.61
CA ALA A 95 0.21 7.48 2.21
C ALA A 95 -1.00 6.57 2.00
N ALA A 96 -1.03 5.39 2.62
CA ALA A 96 -2.18 4.48 2.53
C ALA A 96 -3.46 5.13 3.10
N ALA A 97 -3.35 5.82 4.24
CA ALA A 97 -4.46 6.58 4.81
C ALA A 97 -4.90 7.75 3.91
N HIS A 98 -3.95 8.43 3.27
CA HIS A 98 -4.20 9.51 2.32
C HIS A 98 -4.98 9.02 1.09
N VAL A 99 -4.52 7.91 0.48
CA VAL A 99 -5.20 7.28 -0.66
C VAL A 99 -6.60 6.81 -0.27
N LEU A 100 -6.76 6.17 0.90
CA LEU A 100 -8.06 5.75 1.42
C LEU A 100 -9.02 6.93 1.55
N LYS A 101 -8.54 8.05 2.11
CA LYS A 101 -9.33 9.28 2.23
C LYS A 101 -9.75 9.83 0.87
N ILE A 102 -8.85 9.91 -0.11
CA ILE A 102 -9.20 10.39 -1.46
C ILE A 102 -10.26 9.49 -2.12
N MET A 103 -10.16 8.17 -1.93
CA MET A 103 -11.14 7.21 -2.44
C MET A 103 -12.53 7.38 -1.80
N ASP A 104 -12.59 7.85 -0.56
CA ASP A 104 -13.86 8.14 0.11
C ASP A 104 -14.40 9.53 -0.26
N ASP A 105 -13.54 10.55 -0.31
CA ASP A 105 -13.90 11.92 -0.67
C ASP A 105 -14.40 12.02 -2.13
N SER A 106 -13.83 11.23 -3.05
CA SER A 106 -14.28 11.13 -4.45
C SER A 106 -15.68 10.51 -4.60
N LYS A 107 -16.26 9.94 -3.54
CA LYS A 107 -17.66 9.49 -3.49
C LYS A 107 -18.60 10.46 -2.78
N ILE A 108 -18.09 11.53 -2.17
CA ILE A 108 -18.94 12.58 -1.59
C ILE A 108 -19.46 13.44 -2.74
N MET A 109 -20.65 13.13 -3.26
CA MET A 109 -21.46 14.15 -3.91
C MET A 109 -21.81 15.18 -2.85
N LEU A 110 -21.30 16.40 -3.00
CA LEU A 110 -21.82 17.56 -2.28
C LEU A 110 -23.29 17.72 -2.71
N SER A 111 -24.19 17.20 -1.88
CA SER A 111 -25.63 17.43 -1.93
C SER A 111 -25.96 18.88 -1.60
#